data_AF-A0A8T5MAN3-F1
#
_entry.id   AF-A0A8T5MAN3-F1
#
_cell.length_a   1.000
_cell.length_b   1.000
_cell.length_c   1.000
_cell.angle_alpha   90.00
_cell.angle_beta   90.00
_cell.angle_gamma   90.00
#
_symmetry.space_group_name_H-M   'P 1'
#
loop_
_entity.id
_entity.type
_entity.pdbx_description
1 polymer ?
#
loop_
_entity_poly.entity_id
_entity_poly.type
_entity_poly.pdbx_seq_one_letter_code
_entity_poly.pdbx_strand_id
1 'polypeptide(L)'
;MIIGPYQGSCACPNIPYSGVCGTAAKKEDTLIVPNVHEFKGHIACDARTNSEIVVPIKDKRRMVIGVLDIDSTHLNAFDDIDKKYLEELMPLLLDGDD
;
A
#
# COMPACT_ATOMS: atom_id res chain seq x y z
N MET A 1 -1.32 -10.05 7.56
CA MET A 1 -0.70 -9.95 6.21
C MET A 1 0.77 -10.30 6.37
N ILE A 2 1.37 -10.84 5.31
CA ILE A 2 2.79 -11.15 5.25
C ILE A 2 3.44 -10.22 4.23
N ILE A 3 4.71 -9.89 4.44
CA ILE A 3 5.49 -9.10 3.49
C ILE A 3 5.86 -9.99 2.30
N GLY A 4 5.58 -9.49 1.09
CA GLY A 4 6.03 -10.07 -0.18
C GLY A 4 7.41 -9.53 -0.60
N PRO A 5 7.66 -9.33 -1.90
CA PRO A 5 8.82 -8.57 -2.36
C PRO A 5 8.89 -7.20 -1.69
N TYR A 6 10.06 -6.80 -1.19
CA TYR A 6 10.23 -5.62 -0.37
C TYR A 6 11.55 -4.91 -0.65
N GLN A 7 11.53 -3.58 -0.61
CA GLN A 7 12.71 -2.73 -0.72
C GLN A 7 12.67 -1.65 0.36
N GLY A 8 13.65 -1.64 1.27
CA GLY A 8 13.74 -0.69 2.37
C GLY A 8 14.54 -1.23 3.56
N SER A 9 14.38 -0.63 4.74
CA SER A 9 15.02 -1.08 5.97
C SER A 9 14.31 -2.29 6.61
N CYS A 10 14.59 -2.62 7.87
CA CYS A 10 13.91 -3.73 8.55
C CYS A 10 12.39 -3.48 8.61
N ALA A 11 11.62 -4.30 7.90
CA ALA A 11 10.16 -4.26 7.90
C ALA A 11 9.57 -5.25 8.91
N CYS A 12 8.39 -4.94 9.44
CA CYS A 12 7.71 -5.78 10.43
C CYS A 12 7.26 -7.12 9.81
N PRO A 13 7.78 -8.28 10.25
CA PRO A 13 7.46 -9.56 9.60
C PRO A 13 5.98 -9.98 9.75
N ASN A 14 5.27 -9.41 10.72
CA ASN A 14 3.83 -9.60 10.92
C ASN A 14 3.10 -8.26 10.79
N ILE A 15 2.33 -8.10 9.71
CA ILE A 15 1.54 -6.87 9.48
C ILE A 15 0.08 -7.14 9.84
N PRO A 16 -0.50 -6.42 10.82
CA PRO A 16 -1.92 -6.54 11.18
C PRO A 16 -2.84 -6.24 9.99
N TYR A 17 -3.99 -6.92 9.89
CA TYR A 17 -5.02 -6.60 8.88
C TYR A 17 -5.87 -5.38 9.30
N SER A 18 -5.18 -4.27 9.57
CA SER A 18 -5.66 -2.98 10.04
C SER A 18 -4.66 -1.89 9.62
N GLY A 19 -4.79 -0.66 10.12
CA GLY A 19 -3.99 0.46 9.62
C GLY A 19 -4.34 0.85 8.18
N VAL A 20 -3.45 1.56 7.51
CA VAL A 20 -3.66 2.05 6.14
C VAL A 20 -3.77 0.86 5.18
N CYS A 21 -2.78 -0.02 5.15
CA CYS A 21 -2.78 -1.28 4.38
C CYS A 21 -4.06 -2.11 4.54
N GLY A 22 -4.45 -2.42 5.78
CA GLY A 22 -5.66 -3.21 6.03
C GLY A 22 -6.95 -2.47 5.68
N THR A 23 -6.95 -1.13 5.71
CA THR A 23 -8.12 -0.32 5.30
C THR A 23 -8.26 -0.32 3.79
N ALA A 24 -7.18 -0.13 3.03
CA ALA A 24 -7.19 -0.21 1.57
C ALA A 24 -7.66 -1.58 1.09
N ALA A 25 -7.13 -2.65 1.68
CA ALA A 25 -7.53 -4.02 1.36
C ALA A 25 -9.03 -4.27 1.60
N LYS A 26 -9.60 -3.78 2.72
CA LYS A 26 -11.03 -3.95 3.05
C LYS A 26 -11.96 -3.10 2.20
N LYS A 27 -11.53 -1.89 1.82
CA LYS A 27 -12.31 -0.99 0.96
C LYS A 27 -12.20 -1.34 -0.51
N GLU A 28 -11.20 -2.14 -0.88
CA GLU A 28 -10.83 -2.44 -2.25
C GLU A 28 -10.57 -1.19 -3.11
N ASP A 29 -10.07 -0.12 -2.47
CA ASP A 29 -9.77 1.19 -3.06
C ASP A 29 -8.39 1.68 -2.60
N THR A 30 -7.71 2.39 -3.49
CA THR A 30 -6.41 3.01 -3.22
C THR A 30 -6.55 4.14 -2.22
N LEU A 31 -5.70 4.12 -1.19
CA LEU A 31 -5.62 5.17 -0.18
C LEU A 31 -4.35 5.98 -0.35
N ILE A 32 -4.51 7.30 -0.44
CA ILE A 32 -3.43 8.27 -0.35
C ILE A 32 -3.52 8.90 1.04
N VAL A 33 -2.47 8.73 1.85
CA VAL A 33 -2.40 9.25 3.20
C VAL A 33 -1.29 10.31 3.27
N PRO A 34 -1.63 11.61 3.21
CA PRO A 34 -0.63 12.67 3.15
C PRO A 34 0.12 12.87 4.47
N ASN A 35 -0.48 12.45 5.59
CA ASN A 35 0.14 12.37 6.91
C ASN A 35 -0.33 11.12 7.65
N VAL A 36 0.52 10.10 7.78
CA VAL A 36 0.15 8.84 8.46
C VAL A 36 -0.14 9.02 9.94
N HIS A 37 0.44 10.03 10.59
CA HIS A 37 0.22 10.32 12.01
C HIS A 37 -1.18 10.86 12.30
N GLU A 38 -1.88 11.36 11.28
CA GLU A 38 -3.28 11.82 11.36
C GLU A 38 -4.28 10.71 11.01
N PHE A 39 -3.81 9.57 10.47
CA PHE A 39 -4.68 8.46 10.12
C PHE A 39 -5.14 7.71 11.37
N LYS A 40 -6.46 7.70 11.62
CA LYS A 40 -7.03 7.02 12.79
C LYS A 40 -6.76 5.52 12.75
N GLY A 41 -6.08 5.01 13.76
CA GLY A 41 -5.69 3.60 13.83
C GLY A 41 -4.44 3.27 13.00
N HIS A 42 -3.61 4.28 12.71
CA HIS A 42 -2.28 4.08 12.11
C HIS A 42 -1.45 3.09 12.93
N ILE A 43 -0.78 2.19 12.21
CA ILE A 43 0.14 1.20 12.75
C ILE A 43 1.44 1.39 12.00
N ALA A 44 2.42 2.02 12.65
CA ALA A 44 3.71 2.26 12.03
C ALA A 44 4.49 0.96 11.91
N CYS A 45 4.84 0.56 10.68
CA CYS A 45 5.85 -0.47 10.44
C CYS A 45 7.27 0.13 10.39
N ASP A 46 7.41 1.33 9.81
CA ASP A 46 8.61 2.17 9.90
C ASP A 46 8.24 3.50 10.58
N ALA A 47 8.97 3.87 11.64
CA ALA A 47 8.74 5.11 12.37
C ALA A 47 9.09 6.38 11.56
N ARG A 48 9.77 6.24 10.42
CA ARG A 48 10.16 7.35 9.55
C ARG A 48 9.11 7.69 8.50
N THR A 49 8.11 6.84 8.30
CA THR A 49 7.01 7.11 7.37
C THR A 49 6.23 8.34 7.82
N ASN A 50 6.06 9.26 6.88
CA ASN A 50 5.27 10.48 7.04
C ASN A 50 4.07 10.50 6.09
N SER A 51 4.20 9.96 4.88
CA SER A 51 3.06 9.71 3.98
C SER A 51 3.14 8.32 3.38
N GLU A 52 1.99 7.78 2.98
CA GLU A 52 1.84 6.41 2.48
C GLU A 52 0.81 6.40 1.33
N ILE A 53 1.09 5.65 0.26
CA ILE A 53 0.09 5.27 -0.74
C ILE A 53 -0.04 3.75 -0.76
N VAL A 54 -1.27 3.27 -0.64
CA VAL A 54 -1.58 1.83 -0.67
C VAL A 54 -2.54 1.53 -1.79
N VAL A 55 -2.14 0.63 -2.69
CA VAL A 55 -2.90 0.23 -3.88
C VAL A 55 -3.33 -1.24 -3.75
N PRO A 56 -4.63 -1.56 -3.73
CA PRO A 56 -5.10 -2.94 -3.73
C PRO A 56 -4.72 -3.69 -5.00
N ILE A 57 -4.14 -4.87 -4.84
CA ILE A 57 -3.79 -5.77 -5.94
C ILE A 57 -4.95 -6.77 -6.12
N LYS A 58 -5.55 -6.77 -7.32
CA LYS A 58 -6.69 -7.61 -7.66
C LYS A 58 -6.32 -8.68 -8.68
N ASP A 59 -6.77 -9.91 -8.46
CA ASP A 59 -6.59 -11.00 -9.42
C ASP A 59 -7.53 -10.86 -10.65
N LYS A 60 -7.43 -11.80 -11.60
CA LYS A 60 -8.30 -11.85 -12.79
C LYS A 60 -9.80 -11.98 -12.46
N ARG A 61 -10.14 -12.41 -11.24
CA ARG A 61 -11.52 -12.52 -10.73
C ARG A 61 -11.96 -11.28 -9.96
N ARG A 62 -11.14 -10.22 -9.95
CA ARG A 62 -11.32 -8.96 -9.21
C ARG A 62 -11.31 -9.12 -7.69
N MET A 63 -10.75 -10.21 -7.18
CA MET A 63 -10.57 -10.42 -5.75
C MET A 63 -9.28 -9.74 -5.28
N VAL A 64 -9.32 -9.01 -4.16
CA VAL A 64 -8.11 -8.46 -3.54
C VAL A 64 -7.27 -9.61 -2.99
N ILE A 65 -6.06 -9.78 -3.56
CA ILE A 65 -5.10 -10.82 -3.15
C ILE A 65 -3.91 -10.25 -2.36
N GLY A 66 -3.78 -8.93 -2.33
CA GLY A 66 -2.72 -8.22 -1.63
C GLY A 66 -2.85 -6.71 -1.78
N VAL A 67 -1.84 -5.99 -1.31
CA VAL A 67 -1.70 -4.55 -1.51
C VAL A 67 -0.25 -4.25 -1.90
N LEU A 68 -0.06 -3.26 -2.77
CA LEU A 68 1.20 -2.55 -2.89
C LEU A 68 1.20 -1.44 -1.84
N ASP A 69 2.27 -1.37 -1.07
CA ASP A 69 2.47 -0.39 0.00
C ASP A 69 3.74 0.41 -0.29
N ILE A 70 3.61 1.74 -0.37
CA ILE A 70 4.73 2.64 -0.62
C ILE A 70 4.73 3.75 0.42
N ASP A 71 5.79 3.77 1.22
CA ASP A 71 6.07 4.77 2.24
C ASP A 71 6.94 5.91 1.72
N SER A 72 6.79 7.10 2.33
CA SER A 72 7.69 8.23 2.14
C SER A 72 8.02 8.94 3.45
N THR A 73 9.25 9.41 3.59
CA THR A 73 9.68 10.28 4.69
C THR A 73 9.25 11.74 4.50
N HIS A 74 8.68 12.09 3.34
CA HIS A 74 8.10 13.39 3.09
C HIS A 74 6.58 13.35 3.38
N LEU A 75 6.01 14.45 3.89
CA LEU A 75 4.57 14.63 3.96
C LEU A 75 4.02 14.88 2.55
N ASN A 76 2.79 14.42 2.30
CA ASN A 76 2.06 14.64 1.04
C ASN A 76 2.90 14.30 -0.20
N ALA A 77 3.60 13.17 -0.17
CA ALA A 77 4.52 12.78 -1.23
C ALA A 77 3.81 12.18 -2.47
N PHE A 78 2.55 11.78 -2.31
CA PHE A 78 1.79 11.09 -3.34
C PHE A 78 0.52 11.86 -3.70
N ASP A 79 0.09 11.73 -4.96
CA ASP A 79 -1.13 12.35 -5.47
C ASP A 79 -1.93 11.44 -6.42
N ASP A 80 -2.94 12.02 -7.08
CA ASP A 80 -3.83 11.31 -7.99
C ASP A 80 -3.10 10.80 -9.26
N ILE A 81 -1.98 11.41 -9.65
CA ILE A 81 -1.15 10.94 -10.75
C ILE A 81 -0.48 9.62 -10.35
N ASP A 82 0.09 9.56 -9.15
CA ASP A 82 0.68 8.32 -8.62
C ASP A 82 -0.38 7.21 -8.50
N LYS A 83 -1.54 7.52 -7.90
CA LYS A 83 -2.66 6.58 -7.81
C LYS A 83 -3.03 6.01 -9.18
N LYS A 84 -3.24 6.88 -10.17
CA LYS A 84 -3.63 6.47 -11.52
C LYS A 84 -2.62 5.48 -12.11
N TYR A 85 -1.35 5.85 -12.14
CA TYR A 85 -0.35 5.03 -12.83
C TYR A 85 0.02 3.75 -12.06
N LEU A 86 -0.03 3.77 -10.73
CA LEU A 86 0.16 2.55 -9.94
C LEU A 86 -1.00 1.58 -10.13
N GLU A 87 -2.25 2.05 -10.18
CA GLU A 87 -3.42 1.21 -10.47
C GLU A 87 -3.36 0.60 -11.88
N GLU A 88 -2.87 1.34 -12.88
CA GLU A 88 -2.64 0.82 -14.24
C GLU A 88 -1.49 -0.20 -14.29
N LEU A 89 -0.47 -0.07 -13.43
CA LEU A 89 0.69 -0.95 -13.38
C LEU A 89 0.39 -2.31 -12.73
N MET A 90 -0.45 -2.35 -11.69
CA MET A 90 -0.65 -3.57 -10.89
C MET A 90 -1.11 -4.80 -11.71
N PRO A 91 -2.07 -4.69 -12.65
CA PRO A 91 -2.45 -5.81 -13.50
C PRO A 91 -1.29 -6.32 -14.37
N LEU A 92 -0.44 -5.41 -14.88
CA LEU A 92 0.68 -5.76 -15.76
C LEU A 92 1.75 -6.60 -15.04
N LEU A 93 1.97 -6.33 -13.75
CA LEU A 93 2.91 -7.09 -12.93
C LEU A 93 2.41 -8.50 -12.59
N LEU A 94 1.08 -8.71 -12.58
CA LEU A 94 0.47 -10.01 -12.31
C LEU A 94 0.34 -10.90 -13.56
N ASP A 95 0.42 -10.31 -14.76
CA ASP A 95 0.31 -11.02 -16.03
C ASP A 95 1.66 -11.49 -16.58
N GLY A 96 2.76 -11.31 -15.86
CA GLY A 96 4.14 -11.59 -16.31
C GLY A 96 4.62 -13.06 -16.28
N ASP A 97 3.73 -14.03 -16.13
CA ASP A 97 4.05 -15.47 -16.09
C ASP A 97 3.59 -16.22 -17.37
N ASP A 98 4.09 -15.81 -18.53
CA ASP A 98 4.12 -16.63 -19.76
C ASP A 98 5.56 -17.09 -20.08
#